data_AF-A0AA44WBQ7-F1
#
_entry.id   AF-A0AA44WBQ7-F1
#
_cell.length_a   1.000
_cell.length_b   1.000
_cell.length_c   1.000
_cell.angle_alpha   90.00
_cell.angle_beta   90.00
_cell.angle_gamma   90.00
#
_symmetry.space_group_name_H-M   'P 1'
#
loop_
_entity.id
_entity.type
_entity.pdbx_description
1 polymer ?
#
loop_
_entity_poly.entity_id
_entity_poly.type
_entity_poly.pdbx_seq_one_letter_code
_entity_poly.pdbx_strand_id
1 'polypeptide(L)'
;MIEELSSHPEKGGVLEQDVLVIFTAQHHYVTPKFYTETKPATGKVVPTWNYAAAQVYGRARIYFDSKSDETSAFLQKQITDLTRHSETSIMGYVGGEHPTDWKVTDAPDKYIELLRKSIIGIEIDIDRLEGKFKMSQEMGKGDREGVASGFGKLQSHVAQQIGCIVKKRSDEKDQ
;
A
#
# COMPACT_ATOMS: atom_id res chain seq x y z
N MET A 1 0.20 14.83 11.71
CA MET A 1 0.27 16.28 12.02
C MET A 1 1.69 16.70 11.71
N ILE A 2 1.93 17.36 10.57
CA ILE A 2 3.25 17.92 10.25
C ILE A 2 3.25 19.31 10.89
N GLU A 3 3.92 19.46 12.02
CA GLU A 3 3.82 20.67 12.86
C GLU A 3 4.92 21.70 12.60
N GLU A 4 5.90 21.43 11.75
CA GLU A 4 6.95 22.41 11.43
C GLU A 4 7.33 22.38 9.94
N LEU A 5 6.64 23.19 9.15
CA LEU A 5 7.24 23.81 7.97
C LEU A 5 7.79 25.17 8.44
N SER A 6 8.96 25.15 9.08
CA SER A 6 9.73 26.40 9.26
C SER A 6 10.08 26.89 7.86
N SER A 7 9.50 28.03 7.47
CA SER A 7 9.64 28.61 6.15
C SER A 7 11.10 28.96 5.87
N HIS A 8 11.82 28.02 5.29
CA HIS A 8 13.10 28.23 4.64
C HIS A 8 12.84 28.28 3.12
N PRO A 9 12.45 29.46 2.58
CA PRO A 9 12.09 29.60 1.17
C PRO A 9 13.22 29.28 0.18
N GLU A 10 14.45 29.03 0.65
CA GLU A 10 15.62 28.84 -0.21
C GLU A 10 15.77 27.44 -0.82
N LYS A 11 15.01 26.43 -0.37
CA LYS A 11 15.16 25.03 -0.83
C LYS A 11 13.99 24.47 -1.64
N GLY A 12 13.27 25.29 -2.39
CA GLY A 12 12.32 24.81 -3.42
C GLY A 12 11.28 23.79 -2.93
N GLY A 13 10.86 23.86 -1.66
CA GLY A 13 9.89 22.93 -1.08
C GLY A 13 10.44 21.53 -0.75
N VAL A 14 11.75 21.28 -0.84
CA VAL A 14 12.35 19.97 -0.55
C VAL A 14 12.69 19.84 0.93
N LEU A 15 12.29 18.72 1.54
CA LEU A 15 12.63 18.40 2.93
C LEU A 15 14.11 18.00 3.07
N GLU A 16 14.74 18.43 4.15
CA GLU A 16 16.15 18.09 4.43
C GLU A 16 16.33 16.64 4.87
N GLN A 17 15.34 16.10 5.59
CA GLN A 17 15.34 14.74 6.10
C GLN A 17 14.54 13.83 5.15
N ASP A 18 15.02 12.59 5.02
CA ASP A 18 14.30 11.58 4.27
C ASP A 18 13.01 11.20 5.00
N VAL A 19 11.97 10.93 4.22
CA VAL A 19 10.69 10.44 4.71
C VAL A 19 10.60 8.92 4.57
N LEU A 20 9.71 8.31 5.36
CA LEU A 20 9.36 6.90 5.27
C LEU A 20 7.88 6.76 4.92
N VAL A 21 7.58 6.11 3.79
CA VAL A 21 6.23 5.67 3.43
C VAL A 21 6.11 4.17 3.69
N ILE A 22 5.12 3.76 4.48
CA ILE A 22 4.88 2.35 4.79
C ILE A 22 3.60 1.90 4.10
N PHE A 23 3.72 0.94 3.19
CA PHE A 23 2.60 0.22 2.61
C PHE A 23 2.40 -1.08 3.39
N THR A 24 1.30 -1.20 4.13
CA THR A 24 0.98 -2.39 4.90
C THR A 24 -0.01 -3.26 4.14
N ALA A 25 0.33 -4.54 3.98
CA ALA A 25 -0.62 -5.52 3.48
C ALA A 25 -1.54 -6.00 4.61
N GLN A 26 -2.49 -6.85 4.23
CA GLN A 26 -3.30 -7.59 5.19
C GLN A 26 -2.40 -8.39 6.15
N HIS A 27 -2.86 -8.56 7.39
CA HIS A 27 -2.17 -9.28 8.45
C HIS A 27 -3.17 -10.04 9.31
N HIS A 28 -2.72 -11.12 9.94
CA HIS A 28 -3.59 -11.91 10.80
C HIS A 28 -2.80 -12.67 11.88
N TYR A 29 -3.40 -12.82 13.05
CA TYR A 29 -2.94 -13.70 14.11
C TYR A 29 -2.92 -15.16 13.64
N VAL A 30 -1.80 -15.86 13.88
CA VAL A 30 -1.65 -17.29 13.63
C VAL A 30 -1.74 -18.02 14.96
N THR A 31 -2.81 -18.81 15.11
CA THR A 31 -2.96 -19.68 16.29
C THR A 31 -2.03 -20.88 16.18
N PRO A 32 -1.39 -21.31 17.27
CA PRO A 32 -0.60 -22.55 17.28
C PRO A 32 -1.42 -23.80 16.95
N LYS A 33 -2.75 -23.73 17.00
CA LYS A 33 -3.64 -24.82 16.58
C LYS A 33 -3.52 -25.14 15.08
N PHE A 34 -2.97 -24.24 14.28
CA PHE A 34 -2.75 -24.48 12.85
C PHE A 34 -1.49 -25.28 12.54
N TYR A 35 -0.56 -25.42 13.48
CA TYR A 35 0.63 -26.24 13.31
C TYR A 35 0.25 -27.72 13.49
N THR A 36 0.26 -28.47 12.39
CA THR A 36 -0.20 -29.86 12.34
C THR A 36 0.91 -30.88 12.53
N GLU A 37 2.17 -30.49 12.43
CA GLU A 37 3.34 -31.35 12.61
C GLU A 37 4.04 -31.05 13.96
N THR A 38 4.55 -29.83 14.14
CA THR A 38 5.41 -29.51 15.30
C THR A 38 4.65 -29.57 16.62
N LYS A 39 3.38 -29.14 16.63
CA LYS A 39 2.55 -29.12 17.84
C LYS A 39 2.28 -30.52 18.39
N PRO A 40 1.71 -31.49 17.65
CA PRO A 40 1.50 -32.83 18.18
C PRO A 40 2.82 -33.58 18.46
N ALA A 41 3.89 -33.29 17.70
CA ALA A 41 5.17 -33.96 17.89
C ALA A 41 5.92 -33.51 19.16
N THR A 42 5.93 -32.21 19.46
CA THR A 42 6.79 -31.66 20.53
C THR A 42 6.08 -30.69 21.47
N GLY A 43 4.96 -30.11 21.05
CA GLY A 43 4.29 -29.01 21.77
C GLY A 43 5.05 -27.68 21.76
N LYS A 44 6.26 -27.61 21.20
CA LYS A 44 7.12 -26.41 21.21
C LYS A 44 6.72 -25.41 20.12
N VAL A 45 5.52 -24.85 20.27
CA VAL A 45 4.95 -23.87 19.35
C VAL A 45 4.43 -22.65 20.09
N VAL A 46 4.51 -21.49 19.46
CA VAL A 46 4.06 -20.22 20.02
C VAL A 46 3.15 -19.48 19.03
N PRO A 47 2.21 -18.66 19.52
CA PRO A 47 1.39 -17.83 18.65
C PRO A 47 2.24 -16.75 17.98
N THR A 48 1.82 -16.30 16.80
CA THR A 48 2.51 -15.22 16.09
C THR A 48 1.55 -14.44 15.19
N TRP A 49 2.07 -13.48 14.42
CA TRP A 49 1.33 -12.74 13.41
C TRP A 49 1.98 -12.93 12.04
N ASN A 50 1.14 -13.20 11.06
CA ASN A 50 1.53 -13.10 9.66
C ASN A 50 1.20 -11.72 9.13
N TYR A 51 2.16 -11.09 8.45
CA TYR A 51 2.04 -9.75 7.88
C TYR A 51 3.01 -9.56 6.72
N ALA A 52 2.72 -8.59 5.85
CA ALA A 52 3.67 -8.07 4.89
C ALA A 52 3.65 -6.55 4.88
N ALA A 53 4.81 -5.95 4.65
CA ALA A 53 4.96 -4.51 4.54
C ALA A 53 6.06 -4.17 3.53
N ALA A 54 5.88 -3.05 2.83
CA ALA A 54 6.92 -2.40 2.05
C ALA A 54 7.19 -1.01 2.65
N GLN A 55 8.47 -0.67 2.79
CA GLN A 55 8.97 0.56 3.36
C GLN A 55 9.74 1.29 2.26
N VAL A 56 9.32 2.51 1.97
CA VAL A 56 9.91 3.39 0.97
C VAL A 56 10.59 4.55 1.69
N TYR A 57 11.89 4.67 1.50
CA TYR A 57 12.69 5.77 1.99
C TYR A 57 13.04 6.68 0.83
N GLY A 58 12.94 7.99 1.03
CA GLY A 58 13.23 8.95 -0.02
C GLY A 58 13.12 10.38 0.42
N ARG A 59 13.51 11.30 -0.44
CA ARG A 59 13.41 12.74 -0.19
C ARG A 59 12.08 13.28 -0.70
N ALA A 60 11.37 14.03 0.13
CA ALA A 60 10.10 14.62 -0.24
C ALA A 60 10.25 16.04 -0.77
N ARG A 61 9.59 16.35 -1.89
CA ARG A 61 9.34 17.70 -2.40
C ARG A 61 7.88 18.05 -2.20
N ILE A 62 7.62 19.23 -1.65
CA ILE A 62 6.30 19.72 -1.30
C ILE A 62 5.88 20.83 -2.27
N TYR A 63 4.78 20.59 -2.95
CA TYR A 63 4.12 21.50 -3.88
C TYR A 63 2.95 22.19 -3.16
N PHE A 64 3.19 23.36 -2.58
CA PHE A 64 2.20 24.07 -1.74
C PHE A 64 1.84 25.47 -2.25
N ASP A 65 2.69 26.10 -3.06
CA ASP A 65 2.39 27.43 -3.58
C ASP A 65 1.34 27.36 -4.69
N SER A 66 0.10 27.67 -4.33
CA SER A 66 -1.04 27.71 -5.25
C SER A 66 -0.92 28.73 -6.39
N LYS A 67 0.03 29.69 -6.30
CA LYS A 67 0.31 30.66 -7.36
C LYS A 67 1.43 30.21 -8.30
N SER A 68 2.13 29.12 -7.98
CA SER A 68 3.20 28.58 -8.81
C SER A 68 2.62 27.73 -9.95
N ASP A 69 3.08 28.02 -11.17
CA ASP A 69 2.74 27.22 -12.35
C ASP A 69 3.27 25.78 -12.24
N GLU A 70 4.40 25.58 -11.55
CA GLU A 70 4.96 24.24 -11.32
C GLU A 70 4.05 23.41 -10.42
N THR A 71 3.60 23.98 -9.29
CA THR A 71 2.62 23.35 -8.38
C THR A 71 1.33 23.04 -9.13
N SER A 72 0.83 24.00 -9.91
CA SER A 72 -0.39 23.85 -10.69
C SER A 72 -0.30 22.68 -11.69
N ALA A 73 0.79 22.63 -12.47
CA ALA A 73 1.04 21.58 -13.45
C ALA A 73 1.22 20.20 -12.79
N PHE A 74 1.99 20.13 -11.70
CA PHE A 74 2.16 18.92 -10.91
C PHE A 74 0.81 18.39 -10.41
N LEU A 75 0.04 19.22 -9.72
CA LEU A 75 -1.25 18.83 -9.16
C LEU A 75 -2.24 18.42 -10.26
N GLN A 76 -2.29 19.15 -11.38
CA GLN A 76 -3.17 18.81 -12.50
C GLN A 76 -2.88 17.40 -13.03
N LYS A 77 -1.60 17.08 -13.23
CA LYS A 77 -1.17 15.76 -13.70
C LYS A 77 -1.54 14.68 -12.69
N GLN A 78 -1.19 14.86 -11.41
CA GLN A 78 -1.40 13.84 -10.38
C GLN A 78 -2.89 13.58 -10.12
N ILE A 79 -3.74 14.62 -10.11
CA ILE A 79 -5.20 14.48 -9.98
C ILE A 79 -5.76 13.72 -11.19
N THR A 80 -5.36 14.11 -12.40
CA THR A 80 -5.81 13.43 -13.64
C THR A 80 -5.43 11.96 -13.67
N ASP A 81 -4.18 11.64 -13.30
CA ASP A 81 -3.69 10.26 -13.27
C ASP A 81 -4.39 9.42 -12.19
N LEU A 82 -4.60 9.97 -10.99
CA LEU A 82 -5.30 9.29 -9.90
C LEU A 82 -6.79 9.07 -10.21
N THR A 83 -7.47 10.08 -10.78
CA THR A 83 -8.86 9.94 -11.25
C THR A 83 -8.95 8.84 -12.29
N ARG A 84 -8.11 8.87 -13.34
CA ARG A 84 -8.11 7.83 -14.37
C ARG A 84 -7.87 6.43 -13.78
N HIS A 85 -6.90 6.28 -12.88
CA HIS A 85 -6.65 4.99 -12.22
C HIS A 85 -7.86 4.52 -11.42
N SER A 86 -8.51 5.42 -10.68
CA SER A 86 -9.66 5.08 -9.85
C SER A 86 -10.86 4.68 -10.69
N GLU A 87 -11.20 5.47 -11.70
CA GLU A 87 -12.32 5.20 -12.60
C GLU A 87 -12.12 3.90 -13.38
N THR A 88 -10.90 3.63 -13.87
CA THR A 88 -10.65 2.46 -14.72
C THR A 88 -10.30 1.20 -13.93
N SER A 89 -9.30 1.26 -13.05
CA SER A 89 -8.71 0.08 -12.40
C SER A 89 -9.48 -0.36 -11.16
N ILE A 90 -10.17 0.57 -10.50
CA ILE A 90 -10.96 0.28 -9.28
C ILE A 90 -12.44 0.16 -9.63
N MET A 91 -13.01 1.15 -10.34
CA MET A 91 -14.44 1.19 -10.67
C MET A 91 -14.80 0.40 -11.93
N GLY A 92 -13.83 0.15 -12.83
CA GLY A 92 -14.07 -0.59 -14.08
C GLY A 92 -14.80 0.21 -15.15
N TYR A 93 -14.80 1.55 -15.07
CA TYR A 93 -15.46 2.42 -16.03
C TYR A 93 -14.53 2.67 -17.21
N VAL A 94 -14.69 1.86 -18.25
CA VAL A 94 -13.81 1.85 -19.44
C VAL A 94 -14.59 2.01 -20.76
N GLY A 95 -15.91 2.22 -20.67
CA GLY A 95 -16.81 2.26 -21.84
C GLY A 95 -17.15 0.88 -22.40
N GLY A 96 -17.89 0.85 -23.51
CA GLY A 96 -18.42 -0.39 -24.10
C GLY A 96 -19.67 -0.87 -23.36
N GLU A 97 -19.61 -2.07 -22.78
CA GLU A 97 -20.67 -2.60 -21.91
C GLU A 97 -20.65 -1.98 -20.50
N HIS A 98 -19.56 -1.30 -20.15
CA HIS A 98 -19.41 -0.57 -18.88
C HIS A 98 -19.66 0.93 -19.06
N PRO A 99 -19.97 1.66 -17.97
CA PRO A 99 -19.97 3.12 -17.99
C PRO A 99 -18.62 3.67 -18.49
N THR A 100 -18.66 4.83 -19.15
CA THR A 100 -17.45 5.59 -19.51
C THR A 100 -16.84 6.21 -18.26
N ASP A 101 -15.51 6.35 -18.24
CA ASP A 101 -14.79 7.03 -17.17
C ASP A 101 -15.23 8.49 -17.02
N TRP A 102 -15.36 8.95 -15.77
CA TRP A 102 -15.45 10.38 -15.49
C TRP A 102 -14.05 11.00 -15.56
N LYS A 103 -13.92 12.12 -16.29
CA LYS A 103 -12.66 12.85 -16.43
C LYS A 103 -12.69 14.11 -15.61
N VAL A 104 -11.52 14.52 -15.11
CA VAL A 104 -11.37 15.78 -14.37
C VAL A 104 -11.95 16.96 -15.15
N THR A 105 -11.76 16.97 -16.48
CA THR A 105 -12.27 17.98 -17.41
C THR A 105 -13.79 17.97 -17.63
N ASP A 106 -14.51 16.99 -17.09
CA ASP A 106 -15.97 16.97 -17.11
C ASP A 106 -16.54 17.94 -16.06
N ALA A 107 -15.73 18.35 -15.08
CA ALA A 107 -16.05 19.47 -14.20
C ALA A 107 -15.68 20.83 -14.85
N PRO A 108 -16.37 21.93 -14.49
CA PRO A 108 -16.02 23.26 -15.00
C PRO A 108 -14.61 23.69 -14.58
N ASP A 109 -13.83 24.27 -15.50
CA ASP A 109 -12.43 24.69 -15.24
C ASP A 109 -12.28 25.55 -13.99
N LYS A 110 -13.13 26.59 -13.84
CA LYS A 110 -13.10 27.47 -12.66
C LYS A 110 -13.31 26.72 -11.34
N TYR A 111 -14.07 25.62 -11.38
CA TYR A 111 -14.32 24.79 -10.20
C TYR A 111 -13.11 23.92 -9.86
N ILE A 112 -12.49 23.29 -10.87
CA ILE A 112 -11.24 22.53 -10.73
C ILE A 112 -10.13 23.44 -10.16
N GLU A 113 -9.96 24.61 -10.77
CA GLU A 113 -8.98 25.62 -10.35
C GLU A 113 -9.16 26.07 -8.91
N LEU A 114 -10.40 26.27 -8.47
CA LEU A 114 -10.71 26.67 -7.10
C LEU A 114 -10.33 25.56 -6.09
N LEU A 115 -10.75 24.32 -6.35
CA LEU A 115 -10.50 23.20 -5.44
C LEU A 115 -9.01 22.82 -5.39
N ARG A 116 -8.30 22.93 -6.51
CA ARG A 116 -6.86 22.62 -6.57
C ARG A 116 -6.03 23.49 -5.63
N LYS A 117 -6.44 24.75 -5.39
CA LYS A 117 -5.75 25.65 -4.45
C LYS A 117 -5.78 25.16 -2.99
N SER A 118 -6.64 24.21 -2.67
CA SER A 118 -6.75 23.60 -1.34
C SER A 118 -5.96 22.29 -1.22
N ILE A 119 -5.20 21.90 -2.24
CA ILE A 119 -4.43 20.65 -2.27
C ILE A 119 -2.95 20.98 -2.15
N ILE A 120 -2.25 20.25 -1.28
CA ILE A 120 -0.78 20.25 -1.20
C ILE A 120 -0.30 18.97 -1.87
N GLY A 121 0.59 19.12 -2.86
CA GLY A 121 1.23 18.01 -3.53
C GLY A 121 2.47 17.55 -2.78
N ILE A 122 2.71 16.24 -2.75
CA ILE A 122 3.92 15.64 -2.19
C ILE A 122 4.47 14.69 -3.24
N GLU A 123 5.69 14.92 -3.66
CA GLU A 123 6.49 14.03 -4.49
C GLU A 123 7.60 13.44 -3.63
N ILE A 124 7.90 12.15 -3.83
CA ILE A 124 8.95 11.45 -3.09
C ILE A 124 9.88 10.81 -4.10
N ASP A 125 11.11 11.32 -4.16
CA ASP A 125 12.20 10.70 -4.90
C ASP A 125 12.68 9.48 -4.10
N ILE A 126 12.49 8.28 -4.66
CA ILE A 126 12.75 7.03 -3.96
C ILE A 126 14.25 6.73 -3.95
N ASP A 127 14.83 6.64 -2.76
CA ASP A 127 16.23 6.27 -2.55
C ASP A 127 16.39 4.78 -2.24
N ARG A 128 15.49 4.22 -1.42
CA ARG A 128 15.57 2.83 -0.96
C ARG A 128 14.19 2.23 -0.75
N LEU A 129 14.04 0.97 -1.16
CA LEU A 129 12.87 0.14 -0.94
C LEU A 129 13.24 -1.08 -0.12
N GLU A 130 12.53 -1.32 0.97
CA GLU A 130 12.66 -2.52 1.80
C GLU A 130 11.32 -3.23 1.92
N GLY A 131 11.36 -4.57 1.93
CA GLY A 131 10.18 -5.41 2.02
C GLY A 131 10.31 -6.45 3.11
N LYS A 132 9.24 -6.65 3.88
CA LYS A 132 9.15 -7.71 4.88
C LYS A 132 7.95 -8.59 4.62
N PHE A 133 8.21 -9.90 4.63
CA PHE A 133 7.17 -10.92 4.72
C PHE A 133 7.42 -11.78 5.94
N LYS A 134 6.40 -11.93 6.79
CA LYS A 134 6.32 -12.94 7.82
C LYS A 134 5.04 -13.72 7.55
N MET A 135 5.18 -14.88 6.94
CA MET A 135 4.11 -15.72 6.41
C MET A 135 4.33 -17.19 6.79
N SER A 136 4.89 -17.43 7.98
CA SER A 136 5.23 -18.75 8.51
C SER A 136 6.21 -19.56 7.64
N GLN A 137 6.94 -18.90 6.73
CA GLN A 137 7.84 -19.58 5.79
C GLN A 137 9.01 -20.28 6.50
N GLU A 138 9.32 -19.93 7.74
CA GLU A 138 10.34 -20.59 8.57
C GLU A 138 9.95 -22.02 8.98
N MET A 139 8.66 -22.34 9.00
CA MET A 139 8.14 -23.62 9.48
C MET A 139 8.37 -24.77 8.49
N GLY A 140 8.19 -26.01 8.99
CA GLY A 140 8.14 -27.22 8.17
C GLY A 140 6.98 -27.21 7.17
N LYS A 141 7.01 -28.12 6.19
CA LYS A 141 6.01 -28.15 5.11
C LYS A 141 4.58 -28.39 5.64
N GLY A 142 4.34 -29.39 6.48
CA GLY A 142 2.99 -29.67 6.97
C GLY A 142 2.46 -28.58 7.91
N ASP A 143 3.33 -27.88 8.64
CA ASP A 143 2.92 -26.69 9.40
C ASP A 143 2.54 -25.50 8.50
N ARG A 144 3.28 -25.25 7.41
CA ARG A 144 2.91 -24.23 6.40
C ARG A 144 1.57 -24.55 5.74
N GLU A 145 1.36 -25.81 5.35
CA GLU A 145 0.10 -26.30 4.80
C GLU A 145 -1.05 -26.19 5.81
N GLY A 146 -0.78 -26.52 7.08
CA GLY A 146 -1.71 -26.39 8.19
C GLY A 146 -2.16 -24.94 8.42
N VAL A 147 -1.23 -23.98 8.36
CA VAL A 147 -1.54 -22.54 8.44
C VAL A 147 -2.39 -22.10 7.26
N ALA A 148 -2.03 -22.44 6.02
CA ALA A 148 -2.80 -22.09 4.84
C ALA A 148 -4.24 -22.68 4.88
N SER A 149 -4.37 -23.95 5.25
CA SER A 149 -5.67 -24.63 5.39
C SER A 149 -6.50 -24.06 6.53
N GLY A 150 -5.88 -23.78 7.68
CA GLY A 150 -6.52 -23.17 8.84
C GLY A 150 -7.15 -21.82 8.49
N PHE A 151 -6.42 -20.98 7.76
CA PHE A 151 -6.94 -19.70 7.25
C PHE A 151 -8.04 -19.87 6.21
N GLY A 152 -7.91 -20.81 5.27
CA GLY A 152 -8.93 -21.08 4.25
C GLY A 152 -10.29 -21.52 4.81
N LYS A 153 -10.31 -22.08 6.03
CA LYS A 153 -11.54 -22.47 6.73
C LYS A 153 -12.24 -21.33 7.47
N LEU A 154 -11.57 -20.19 7.66
CA LEU A 154 -12.19 -19.03 8.28
C LEU A 154 -13.09 -18.30 7.27
N GLN A 155 -14.28 -17.89 7.71
CA GLN A 155 -15.23 -17.09 6.92
C GLN A 155 -14.86 -15.59 6.95
N SER A 156 -13.59 -15.29 6.70
CA SER A 156 -13.06 -13.92 6.65
C SER A 156 -12.26 -13.73 5.38
N HIS A 157 -12.57 -12.68 4.62
CA HIS A 157 -11.85 -12.34 3.40
C HIS A 157 -10.36 -12.13 3.67
N VAL A 158 -10.03 -11.42 4.77
CA VAL A 158 -8.65 -11.19 5.21
C VAL A 158 -7.94 -12.51 5.51
N ALA A 159 -8.59 -13.42 6.23
CA ALA A 159 -8.01 -14.73 6.52
C ALA A 159 -7.74 -15.53 5.24
N GLN A 160 -8.69 -15.58 4.31
CA GLN A 160 -8.53 -16.27 3.03
C GLN A 160 -7.38 -15.70 2.20
N GLN A 161 -7.25 -14.37 2.13
CA GLN A 161 -6.12 -13.71 1.47
C GLN A 161 -4.78 -14.09 2.11
N ILE A 162 -4.68 -14.09 3.45
CA ILE A 162 -3.47 -14.52 4.15
C ILE A 162 -3.15 -15.98 3.86
N GLY A 163 -4.14 -16.88 3.88
CA GLY A 163 -3.95 -18.29 3.54
C GLY A 163 -3.39 -18.49 2.13
N CYS A 164 -3.88 -17.72 1.16
CA CYS A 164 -3.36 -17.73 -0.22
C CYS A 164 -1.90 -17.27 -0.29
N ILE A 165 -1.54 -16.20 0.44
CA ILE A 165 -0.16 -15.69 0.47
C ILE A 165 0.77 -16.69 1.15
N VAL A 166 0.36 -17.30 2.28
CA VAL A 166 1.13 -18.35 2.96
C VAL A 166 1.40 -19.52 2.01
N LYS A 167 0.38 -19.97 1.27
CA LYS A 167 0.55 -21.03 0.27
C LYS A 167 1.56 -20.65 -0.81
N LYS A 168 1.39 -19.48 -1.45
CA LYS A 168 2.31 -18.98 -2.47
C LYS A 168 3.76 -18.91 -1.96
N ARG A 169 3.97 -18.37 -0.75
CA ARG A 169 5.30 -18.28 -0.13
C ARG A 169 5.88 -19.64 0.25
N SER A 170 5.01 -20.60 0.60
CA SER A 170 5.43 -21.97 0.85
C SER A 170 5.97 -22.61 -0.43
N ASP A 171 5.25 -22.44 -1.54
CA ASP A 171 5.63 -22.99 -2.84
C ASP A 171 6.95 -22.37 -3.35
N GLU A 172 7.14 -21.05 -3.19
CA GLU A 172 8.39 -20.35 -3.53
C GLU A 172 9.60 -20.81 -2.72
N LYS A 173 9.41 -21.26 -1.47
CA LYS A 173 10.50 -21.78 -0.63
C LYS A 173 10.92 -23.20 -1.02
N ASP A 174 10.01 -23.97 -1.58
CA ASP A 174 10.24 -25.37 -1.96
C ASP A 174 10.80 -25.51 -3.40
N GLN A 175 10.91 -24.41 -4.14
CA GLN A 175 11.62 -24.29 -5.42
C GLN A 175 13.11 -24.07 -5.22
#